data_AF-A0A9R1QMN4-F1
#
_entry.id   AF-A0A9R1QMN4-F1
#
_cell.length_a   1.000
_cell.length_b   1.000
_cell.length_c   1.000
_cell.angle_alpha   90.00
_cell.angle_beta   90.00
_cell.angle_gamma   90.00
#
_symmetry.space_group_name_H-M   'P 1'
#
loop_
_entity.id
_entity.type
_entity.pdbx_description
1 polymer ?
#
loop_
_entity_poly.entity_id
_entity_poly.type
_entity_poly.pdbx_seq_one_letter_code
_entity_poly.pdbx_strand_id
1 'polypeptide(L)'
;MAETGDASGDWLARLSGLGSYVCSKMNYHENCSLQYAGIHTALHGVLEEKEKVEQEYKARLHLIAAKEELVRRNEELEAEIQSLKRKLQASEASDTPAQGSSREHNQSGRVQITSVQKRKRQSEGHAGEDAEEHEAAEILCVMNNHEQGLSAELRDVREETSNINAELIKGFLDMGGVGRQNITVKYMGQLSERPFLLACLRKFLCKEAEAEASRLCKFWQEQLMNPDWYPFKSDTIGGISEVC
;
A
#
# COMPACT_ATOMS: atom_id res chain seq x y z
N MET A 1 39.55 2.94 78.25
CA MET A 1 38.29 3.69 78.11
C MET A 1 37.51 3.04 77.00
N ALA A 2 36.35 2.45 77.29
CA ALA A 2 35.51 1.81 76.29
C ALA A 2 34.59 2.88 75.70
N GLU A 3 34.74 3.16 74.41
CA GLU A 3 33.83 4.02 73.66
C GLU A 3 32.47 3.32 73.58
N THR A 4 31.48 3.87 74.28
CA THR A 4 30.08 3.49 74.13
C THR A 4 29.60 4.06 72.80
N GLY A 5 29.70 3.24 71.74
CA GLY A 5 29.15 3.54 70.43
C GLY A 5 27.66 3.86 70.53
N ASP A 6 27.30 5.01 70.02
CA ASP A 6 25.95 5.59 70.02
C ASP A 6 24.98 4.75 69.17
N ALA A 7 24.32 3.78 69.82
CA ALA A 7 23.25 2.98 69.22
C ALA A 7 21.97 3.78 68.94
N SER A 8 21.88 5.05 69.39
CA SER A 8 20.71 5.90 69.21
C SER A 8 20.61 6.49 67.79
N GLY A 9 21.72 6.62 67.06
CA GLY A 9 21.71 7.12 65.68
C GLY A 9 21.27 6.08 64.63
N ASP A 10 21.50 4.79 64.90
CA ASP A 10 21.32 3.71 63.91
C ASP A 10 19.85 3.43 63.57
N TRP A 11 18.95 3.48 64.56
CA TRP A 11 17.53 3.20 64.33
C TRP A 11 16.80 4.32 63.57
N LEU A 12 17.20 5.58 63.77
CA LEU A 12 16.65 6.72 63.03
C LEU A 12 17.01 6.64 61.55
N ALA A 13 18.28 6.34 61.23
CA ALA A 13 18.72 6.16 59.85
C ALA A 13 17.97 5.01 59.15
N ARG A 14 17.76 3.89 59.87
CA ARG A 14 16.99 2.74 59.35
C ARG A 14 15.52 3.08 59.11
N LEU A 15 14.88 3.83 60.01
CA LEU A 15 13.50 4.29 59.81
C LEU A 15 13.38 5.28 58.66
N SER A 16 14.32 6.22 58.52
CA SER A 16 14.36 7.14 57.37
C SER A 16 14.55 6.39 56.05
N GLY A 17 15.40 5.36 56.02
CA GLY A 17 15.58 4.49 54.86
C GLY A 17 14.31 3.73 54.49
N LEU A 18 13.62 3.15 55.47
CA LEU A 18 12.32 2.49 55.26
C LEU A 18 11.26 3.46 54.78
N GLY A 19 11.19 4.67 55.37
CA GLY A 19 10.27 5.72 54.96
C GLY A 19 10.50 6.16 53.51
N SER A 20 11.76 6.37 53.12
CA SER A 20 12.14 6.71 51.73
C SER A 20 11.75 5.60 50.74
N TYR A 21 11.98 4.32 51.11
CA TYR A 21 11.59 3.18 50.30
C TYR A 21 10.06 3.10 50.10
N VAL A 22 9.28 3.29 51.17
CA VAL A 22 7.81 3.31 51.09
C VAL A 22 7.31 4.46 50.21
N CYS A 23 7.85 5.67 50.39
CA CYS A 23 7.50 6.81 49.54
C CYS A 23 7.84 6.58 48.07
N SER A 24 9.02 6.00 47.77
CA SER A 24 9.43 5.66 46.41
C SER A 24 8.47 4.66 45.76
N LYS A 25 8.05 3.63 46.51
CA LYS A 25 7.07 2.64 46.02
C LYS A 25 5.70 3.25 45.79
N MET A 26 5.22 4.10 46.70
CA MET A 26 3.93 4.79 46.54
C MET A 26 3.93 5.67 45.28
N ASN A 27 4.97 6.50 45.11
CA ASN A 27 5.13 7.34 43.92
C ASN A 27 5.26 6.52 42.63
N TYR A 28 5.92 5.35 42.67
CA TYR A 28 5.97 4.45 41.52
C TYR A 28 4.56 4.00 41.11
N HIS A 29 3.75 3.55 42.06
CA HIS A 29 2.39 3.08 41.78
C HIS A 29 1.46 4.20 41.32
N GLU A 30 1.59 5.40 41.88
CA GLU A 30 0.85 6.59 41.42
C GLU A 30 1.18 6.95 39.96
N ASN A 31 2.47 6.94 39.59
CA ASN A 31 2.89 7.14 38.22
C ASN A 31 2.38 6.02 37.28
N CYS A 32 2.41 4.77 37.71
CA CYS A 32 1.85 3.66 36.93
C CYS A 32 0.34 3.83 36.69
N SER A 33 -0.40 4.31 37.70
CA SER A 33 -1.83 4.59 37.57
C SER A 33 -2.11 5.66 36.52
N LEU A 34 -1.34 6.75 36.52
CA LEU A 34 -1.42 7.81 35.51
C LEU A 34 -1.10 7.30 34.10
N GLN A 35 -0.06 6.48 33.96
CA GLN A 35 0.28 5.87 32.66
C GLN A 35 -0.83 4.94 32.18
N TYR A 36 -1.42 4.13 33.06
CA TYR A 36 -2.54 3.27 32.70
C TYR A 36 -3.76 4.06 32.25
N ALA A 37 -4.08 5.16 32.93
CA ALA A 37 -5.15 6.07 32.52
C ALA A 37 -4.91 6.65 31.12
N GLY A 38 -3.68 7.09 30.83
CA GLY A 38 -3.30 7.58 29.50
C GLY A 38 -3.45 6.52 28.40
N ILE A 39 -3.01 5.29 28.67
CA ILE A 39 -3.19 4.16 27.74
C ILE A 39 -4.67 3.85 27.53
N HIS A 40 -5.48 3.86 28.59
CA HIS A 40 -6.91 3.62 28.50
C HIS A 40 -7.62 4.67 27.64
N THR A 41 -7.28 5.96 27.81
CA THR A 41 -7.80 7.04 26.97
C THR A 41 -7.38 6.89 25.51
N ALA A 42 -6.11 6.53 25.25
CA ALA A 42 -5.65 6.28 23.88
C ALA A 42 -6.38 5.09 23.23
N LEU A 43 -6.59 4.01 23.98
CA LEU A 43 -7.33 2.83 23.52
C LEU A 43 -8.79 3.19 23.18
N HIS A 44 -9.42 4.03 23.99
CA HIS A 44 -10.76 4.53 23.70
C HIS A 44 -10.81 5.28 22.35
N GLY A 45 -9.85 6.17 22.10
CA GLY A 45 -9.74 6.87 20.82
C GLY A 45 -9.53 5.92 19.63
N VAL A 46 -8.70 4.88 19.79
CA VAL A 46 -8.52 3.85 18.75
C VAL A 46 -9.82 3.09 18.46
N LEU A 47 -10.62 2.79 19.48
CA LEU A 47 -11.91 2.11 19.31
C LEU A 47 -12.93 2.98 18.56
N GLU A 48 -12.99 4.28 18.86
CA GLU A 48 -13.83 5.24 18.13
C GLU A 48 -13.43 5.35 16.66
N GLU A 49 -12.12 5.50 16.37
CA GLU A 49 -11.63 5.58 14.99
C GLU A 49 -11.88 4.28 14.21
N LYS A 50 -11.74 3.12 14.87
CA LYS A 50 -12.10 1.82 14.27
C LYS A 50 -13.57 1.81 13.83
N GLU A 51 -14.47 2.30 14.67
CA GLU A 51 -15.91 2.34 14.35
C GLU A 51 -16.19 3.28 13.16
N LYS A 52 -15.56 4.46 13.12
CA LYS A 52 -15.67 5.38 11.99
C LYS A 52 -15.20 4.73 10.68
N VAL A 53 -14.04 4.08 10.69
CA VAL A 53 -13.50 3.37 9.51
C VAL A 53 -14.45 2.26 9.05
N GLU A 54 -15.07 1.52 9.96
CA GLU A 54 -16.03 0.48 9.62
C GLU A 54 -17.32 1.05 8.99
N GLN A 55 -17.79 2.20 9.48
CA GLN A 55 -18.93 2.91 8.90
C GLN A 55 -18.61 3.45 7.50
N GLU A 56 -17.42 4.04 7.31
CA GLU A 56 -16.96 4.49 5.99
C GLU A 56 -16.83 3.34 5.00
N TYR A 57 -16.30 2.20 5.43
CA TYR A 57 -16.21 1.00 4.59
C TYR A 57 -17.60 0.54 4.11
N LYS A 58 -18.59 0.51 5.02
CA LYS A 58 -19.99 0.18 4.66
C LYS A 58 -20.56 1.20 3.66
N ALA A 59 -20.31 2.49 3.85
CA ALA A 59 -20.75 3.53 2.91
C ALA A 59 -20.10 3.37 1.51
N ARG A 60 -18.80 3.02 1.46
CA ARG A 60 -18.08 2.76 0.21
C ARG A 60 -18.65 1.57 -0.55
N LEU A 61 -19.02 0.49 0.14
CA LEU A 61 -19.67 -0.66 -0.50
C LEU A 61 -20.99 -0.28 -1.17
N HIS A 62 -21.82 0.56 -0.50
CA HIS A 62 -23.05 1.07 -1.11
C HIS A 62 -22.78 1.92 -2.35
N LEU A 63 -21.74 2.76 -2.31
CA LEU A 63 -21.35 3.60 -3.46
C LEU A 63 -20.87 2.75 -4.65
N ILE A 64 -20.10 1.68 -4.40
CA ILE A 64 -19.64 0.75 -5.44
C ILE A 64 -20.85 0.08 -6.11
N ALA A 65 -21.78 -0.45 -5.33
CA ALA A 65 -22.99 -1.09 -5.87
C ALA A 65 -23.83 -0.11 -6.71
N ALA A 66 -23.98 1.14 -6.26
CA ALA A 66 -24.66 2.17 -7.04
C ALA A 66 -23.94 2.50 -8.35
N LYS A 67 -22.60 2.54 -8.33
CA LYS A 67 -21.77 2.75 -9.52
C LYS A 67 -21.93 1.61 -10.52
N GLU A 68 -21.93 0.36 -10.07
CA GLU A 68 -22.15 -0.82 -10.93
C GLU A 68 -23.51 -0.76 -11.64
N GLU A 69 -24.57 -0.35 -10.93
CA GLU A 69 -25.90 -0.18 -11.53
C GLU A 69 -25.94 0.96 -12.56
N LEU A 70 -25.20 2.05 -12.33
CA LEU A 70 -25.07 3.12 -13.32
C LEU A 70 -24.30 2.67 -14.57
N VAL A 71 -23.23 1.90 -14.39
CA VAL A 71 -22.49 1.30 -15.51
C VAL A 71 -23.42 0.39 -16.33
N ARG A 72 -24.18 -0.48 -15.67
CA ARG A 72 -25.16 -1.35 -16.32
C ARG A 72 -26.19 -0.58 -17.15
N ARG A 73 -26.74 0.52 -16.61
CA ARG A 73 -27.68 1.38 -17.36
C ARG A 73 -27.04 2.08 -18.55
N ASN A 74 -25.79 2.52 -18.42
CA ASN A 74 -25.08 3.16 -19.53
C ASN A 74 -24.87 2.18 -20.68
N GLU A 75 -24.49 0.94 -20.40
CA GLU A 75 -24.36 -0.12 -21.41
C GLU A 75 -25.70 -0.39 -22.13
N GLU A 76 -26.82 -0.41 -21.40
CA GLU A 76 -28.16 -0.55 -21.98
C GLU A 76 -28.51 0.61 -22.93
N LEU A 77 -28.24 1.84 -22.51
CA LEU A 77 -28.49 3.03 -23.32
C LEU A 77 -27.59 3.07 -24.57
N GLU A 78 -26.33 2.66 -24.46
CA GLU A 78 -25.43 2.55 -25.61
C GLU A 78 -25.91 1.50 -26.62
N ALA A 79 -26.40 0.35 -26.14
CA ALA A 79 -26.99 -0.67 -27.00
C ALA A 79 -28.25 -0.17 -27.72
N GLU A 80 -29.09 0.62 -27.03
CA GLU A 80 -30.28 1.25 -27.62
C GLU A 80 -29.90 2.29 -28.69
N ILE A 81 -28.92 3.16 -28.39
CA ILE A 81 -28.40 4.15 -29.35
C ILE A 81 -27.88 3.44 -30.61
N GLN A 82 -27.10 2.37 -30.46
CA GLN A 82 -26.62 1.59 -31.61
C GLN A 82 -27.77 0.98 -32.43
N SER A 83 -28.80 0.45 -31.75
CA SER A 83 -29.98 -0.12 -32.41
C SER A 83 -30.75 0.94 -33.21
N LEU A 84 -30.99 2.11 -32.62
CA LEU A 84 -31.65 3.24 -33.29
C LEU A 84 -30.83 3.75 -34.47
N LYS A 85 -29.50 3.84 -34.33
CA LYS A 85 -28.60 4.21 -35.42
C LYS A 85 -28.69 3.26 -36.62
N ARG A 86 -28.76 1.94 -36.38
CA ARG A 86 -28.97 0.94 -37.44
C ARG A 86 -30.32 1.10 -38.13
N LYS A 87 -31.41 1.36 -37.37
CA LYS A 87 -32.75 1.58 -37.93
C LYS A 87 -32.81 2.85 -38.78
N LEU A 88 -32.15 3.93 -38.35
CA LEU A 88 -32.08 5.18 -39.10
C LEU A 88 -31.34 4.98 -40.44
N GLN A 89 -30.20 4.30 -40.42
CA GLN A 89 -29.45 3.96 -41.64
C GLN A 89 -30.27 3.12 -42.61
N ALA A 90 -31.10 2.19 -42.10
CA ALA A 90 -31.99 1.37 -42.92
C ALA A 90 -33.14 2.17 -43.54
N SER A 91 -33.73 3.15 -42.82
CA SER A 91 -34.75 4.04 -43.39
C SER A 91 -34.16 5.01 -44.42
N GLU A 92 -32.98 5.57 -44.15
CA GLU A 92 -32.27 6.44 -45.10
C GLU A 92 -31.90 5.72 -46.40
N ALA A 93 -31.50 4.45 -46.32
CA ALA A 93 -31.26 3.60 -47.50
C ALA A 93 -32.55 3.25 -48.27
N SER A 94 -33.71 3.31 -47.63
CA SER A 94 -35.02 3.09 -48.26
C SER A 94 -35.58 4.36 -48.91
N ASP A 95 -35.13 5.56 -48.50
CA ASP A 95 -35.64 6.85 -48.97
C ASP A 95 -34.83 7.48 -50.12
N THR A 96 -33.79 6.82 -50.65
CA THR A 96 -33.17 7.24 -51.91
C THR A 96 -34.13 6.97 -53.08
N PRO A 97 -34.65 8.00 -53.79
CA PRO A 97 -35.54 7.77 -54.90
C PRO A 97 -34.74 7.21 -56.08
N ALA A 98 -35.07 5.98 -56.47
CA ALA A 98 -34.86 5.52 -57.83
C ALA A 98 -35.74 6.36 -58.77
N GLN A 99 -35.27 7.56 -59.13
CA GLN A 99 -35.92 8.40 -60.12
C GLN A 99 -35.58 7.88 -61.52
N GLY A 100 -36.30 6.84 -61.93
CA GLY A 100 -36.35 6.35 -63.31
C GLY A 100 -37.63 6.81 -64.01
N SER A 101 -37.44 7.58 -65.09
CA SER A 101 -38.38 7.85 -66.20
C SER A 101 -39.53 8.85 -65.97
N SER A 102 -39.44 10.04 -66.61
CA SER A 102 -40.26 10.35 -67.80
C SER A 102 -40.01 11.79 -68.33
N ARG A 103 -39.39 11.85 -69.51
CA ARG A 103 -39.73 12.66 -70.71
C ARG A 103 -39.38 14.17 -70.82
N GLU A 104 -38.47 14.39 -71.80
CA GLU A 104 -38.35 15.46 -72.81
C GLU A 104 -38.35 16.95 -72.40
N HIS A 105 -37.19 17.63 -72.52
CA HIS A 105 -37.01 18.73 -73.48
C HIS A 105 -35.52 19.14 -73.67
N ASN A 106 -35.13 19.23 -74.94
CA ASN A 106 -34.00 19.95 -75.59
C ASN A 106 -32.94 20.68 -74.73
N GLN A 107 -31.65 20.41 -75.00
CA GLN A 107 -30.79 21.26 -75.85
C GLN A 107 -29.35 20.73 -75.95
N SER A 108 -28.93 20.52 -77.21
CA SER A 108 -27.61 20.74 -77.83
C SER A 108 -26.35 20.84 -76.94
N GLY A 109 -25.36 19.98 -77.24
CA GLY A 109 -23.99 20.17 -76.76
C GLY A 109 -23.09 18.96 -76.95
N ARG A 110 -22.72 18.66 -78.20
CA ARG A 110 -21.61 17.74 -78.55
C ARG A 110 -20.32 18.24 -77.89
N VAL A 111 -19.51 17.38 -77.25
CA VAL A 111 -18.11 17.09 -77.61
C VAL A 111 -17.51 15.98 -76.71
N GLN A 112 -17.16 14.88 -77.37
CA GLN A 112 -16.07 13.91 -77.18
C GLN A 112 -15.66 13.40 -75.78
N ILE A 113 -15.85 12.09 -75.64
CA ILE A 113 -15.17 11.15 -74.74
C ILE A 113 -13.65 11.16 -75.00
N THR A 114 -12.84 11.41 -73.97
CA THR A 114 -11.46 10.89 -73.90
C THR A 114 -11.17 10.30 -72.51
N SER A 115 -11.21 8.97 -72.46
CA SER A 115 -10.31 8.08 -71.71
C SER A 115 -9.61 8.64 -70.44
N VAL A 116 -10.24 8.47 -69.28
CA VAL A 116 -9.54 8.40 -67.99
C VAL A 116 -10.02 7.16 -67.25
N GLN A 117 -9.69 6.00 -67.81
CA GLN A 117 -10.00 4.69 -67.22
C GLN A 117 -8.73 3.86 -67.12
N LYS A 118 -7.70 4.41 -66.46
CA LYS A 118 -6.50 3.63 -66.07
C LYS A 118 -5.66 4.27 -64.95
N ARG A 119 -6.25 4.91 -63.94
CA ARG A 119 -5.50 5.37 -62.74
C ARG A 119 -6.31 5.34 -61.44
N LYS A 120 -7.15 4.33 -61.23
CA LYS A 120 -7.82 4.13 -59.93
C LYS A 120 -7.93 2.67 -59.51
N ARG A 121 -6.84 1.92 -59.68
CA ARG A 121 -6.72 0.53 -59.17
C ARG A 121 -5.36 0.24 -58.51
N GLN A 122 -4.67 1.27 -58.05
CA GLN A 122 -3.40 1.08 -57.32
C GLN A 122 -3.29 1.87 -56.01
N SER A 123 -4.29 2.69 -55.62
CA SER A 123 -4.21 3.50 -54.39
C SER A 123 -5.18 3.08 -53.27
N GLU A 124 -6.03 2.07 -53.48
CA GLU A 124 -7.02 1.65 -52.47
C GLU A 124 -6.58 0.43 -51.64
N GLY A 125 -5.43 -0.17 -51.96
CA GLY A 125 -4.88 -1.31 -51.21
C GLY A 125 -3.86 -0.93 -50.13
N HIS A 126 -3.19 0.22 -50.23
CA HIS A 126 -2.20 0.65 -49.22
C HIS A 126 -2.82 1.56 -48.15
N ALA A 127 -3.89 2.31 -48.47
CA ALA A 127 -4.50 3.25 -47.54
C ALA A 127 -5.26 2.59 -46.38
N GLY A 128 -5.64 1.31 -46.51
CA GLY A 128 -6.32 0.55 -45.44
C GLY A 128 -5.34 -0.04 -44.43
N GLU A 129 -4.25 -0.64 -44.91
CA GLU A 129 -3.19 -1.20 -44.06
C GLU A 129 -2.45 -0.09 -43.30
N ASP A 130 -2.13 1.04 -43.97
CA ASP A 130 -1.50 2.20 -43.32
C ASP A 130 -2.42 2.86 -42.27
N ALA A 131 -3.74 2.81 -42.46
CA ALA A 131 -4.71 3.39 -41.52
C ALA A 131 -4.92 2.49 -40.29
N GLU A 132 -5.01 1.18 -40.47
CA GLU A 132 -5.08 0.21 -39.37
C GLU A 132 -3.76 0.16 -38.57
N GLU A 133 -2.60 0.27 -39.23
CA GLU A 133 -1.30 0.33 -38.57
C GLU A 133 -1.10 1.66 -37.80
N HIS A 134 -1.61 2.79 -38.34
CA HIS A 134 -1.63 4.07 -37.64
C HIS A 134 -2.55 4.05 -36.41
N GLU A 135 -3.74 3.46 -36.51
CA GLU A 135 -4.70 3.33 -35.41
C GLU A 135 -4.15 2.39 -34.31
N ALA A 136 -3.48 1.30 -34.70
CA ALA A 136 -2.78 0.42 -33.77
C ALA A 136 -1.59 1.11 -33.07
N ALA A 137 -0.81 1.92 -33.79
CA ALA A 137 0.29 2.70 -33.23
C ALA A 137 -0.19 3.77 -32.24
N GLU A 138 -1.34 4.41 -32.52
CA GLU A 138 -1.98 5.38 -31.64
C GLU A 138 -2.49 4.72 -30.35
N ILE A 139 -3.15 3.55 -30.46
CA ILE A 139 -3.57 2.75 -29.29
C ILE A 139 -2.36 2.35 -28.44
N LEU A 140 -1.28 1.85 -29.07
CA LEU A 140 -0.05 1.47 -28.37
C LEU A 140 0.61 2.66 -27.67
N CYS A 141 0.58 3.84 -28.29
CA CYS A 141 1.08 5.08 -27.69
C CYS A 141 0.25 5.51 -26.48
N VAL A 142 -1.08 5.47 -26.58
CA VAL A 142 -1.99 5.78 -25.47
C VAL A 142 -1.80 4.80 -24.31
N MET A 143 -1.68 3.50 -24.59
CA MET A 143 -1.43 2.48 -23.57
C MET A 143 -0.08 2.69 -22.87
N ASN A 144 1.00 2.93 -23.62
CA ASN A 144 2.31 3.22 -23.04
C ASN A 144 2.31 4.49 -22.18
N ASN A 145 1.63 5.55 -22.63
CA ASN A 145 1.51 6.79 -21.86
C ASN A 145 0.72 6.57 -20.56
N HIS A 146 -0.31 5.74 -20.60
CA HIS A 146 -1.09 5.38 -19.41
C HIS A 146 -0.27 4.54 -18.43
N GLU A 147 0.45 3.53 -18.91
CA GLU A 147 1.35 2.71 -18.08
C GLU A 147 2.47 3.54 -17.44
N GLN A 148 3.04 4.49 -18.20
CA GLN A 148 4.03 5.43 -17.68
C GLN A 148 3.42 6.36 -16.62
N GLY A 149 2.20 6.86 -16.84
CA GLY A 149 1.46 7.67 -15.87
C GLY A 149 1.20 6.92 -14.57
N LEU A 150 0.69 5.69 -14.66
CA LEU A 150 0.47 4.82 -13.50
C LEU A 150 1.78 4.49 -12.76
N SER A 151 2.86 4.24 -13.50
CA SER A 151 4.17 3.99 -12.89
C SER A 151 4.72 5.22 -12.17
N ALA A 152 4.48 6.42 -12.70
CA ALA A 152 4.88 7.68 -12.06
C ALA A 152 4.07 7.91 -10.78
N GLU A 153 2.74 7.75 -10.83
CA GLU A 153 1.87 7.88 -9.64
C GLU A 153 2.24 6.87 -8.55
N LEU A 154 2.48 5.60 -8.91
CA LEU A 154 2.91 4.57 -7.94
C LEU A 154 4.25 4.89 -7.30
N ARG A 155 5.20 5.46 -8.05
CA ARG A 155 6.49 5.89 -7.51
C ARG A 155 6.28 7.04 -6.52
N ASP A 156 5.47 8.02 -6.89
CA ASP A 156 5.24 9.22 -6.07
C ASP A 156 4.51 8.85 -4.76
N VAL A 157 3.50 7.98 -4.81
CA VAL A 157 2.83 7.44 -3.60
C VAL A 157 3.79 6.62 -2.73
N ARG A 158 4.68 5.82 -3.35
CA ARG A 158 5.70 5.07 -2.61
C ARG A 158 6.68 6.00 -1.91
N GLU A 159 7.11 7.06 -2.58
CA GLU A 159 8.01 8.07 -2.01
C GLU A 159 7.34 8.80 -0.85
N GLU A 160 6.10 9.25 -1.02
CA GLU A 160 5.31 9.90 0.03
C GLU A 160 5.17 8.98 1.26
N THR A 161 4.80 7.71 1.03
CA THR A 161 4.67 6.72 2.11
C THR A 161 6.00 6.50 2.83
N SER A 162 7.11 6.43 2.08
CA SER A 162 8.46 6.31 2.66
C SER A 162 8.83 7.52 3.51
N ASN A 163 8.52 8.73 3.03
CA ASN A 163 8.80 9.98 3.72
C ASN A 163 7.98 10.12 5.00
N ILE A 164 6.67 9.79 4.96
CA ILE A 164 5.80 9.76 6.13
C ILE A 164 6.35 8.79 7.18
N ASN A 165 6.73 7.58 6.76
CA ASN A 165 7.31 6.59 7.67
C ASN A 165 8.62 7.07 8.30
N ALA A 166 9.49 7.71 7.53
CA ALA A 166 10.75 8.24 8.01
C ALA A 166 10.55 9.35 9.07
N GLU A 167 9.66 10.31 8.79
CA GLU A 167 9.34 11.39 9.74
C GLU A 167 8.65 10.86 11.00
N LEU A 168 7.77 9.86 10.86
CA LEU A 168 7.12 9.21 12.00
C LEU A 168 8.13 8.50 12.91
N ILE A 169 9.05 7.71 12.33
CA ILE A 169 10.11 7.02 13.07
C ILE A 169 10.99 8.04 13.81
N LYS A 170 11.39 9.10 13.11
CA LYS A 170 12.19 10.19 13.68
C LYS A 170 11.46 10.85 14.86
N GLY A 171 10.18 11.18 14.70
CA GLY A 171 9.36 11.71 15.78
C GLY A 171 9.32 10.80 17.01
N PHE A 172 9.18 9.48 16.82
CA PHE A 172 9.23 8.52 17.92
C PHE A 172 10.61 8.41 18.58
N LEU A 173 11.69 8.49 17.82
CA LEU A 173 13.06 8.48 18.36
C LEU A 173 13.35 9.75 19.18
N ASP A 174 12.92 10.92 18.68
CA ASP A 174 13.10 12.20 19.36
C ASP A 174 12.30 12.28 20.68
N MET A 175 11.09 11.72 20.69
CA MET A 175 10.26 11.59 21.90
C MET A 175 10.86 10.60 22.91
N GLY A 176 11.54 9.54 22.45
CA GLY A 176 12.15 8.52 23.31
C GLY A 176 13.29 9.03 24.20
N GLY A 177 13.90 10.18 23.87
CA GLY A 177 14.95 10.82 24.67
C GLY A 177 14.42 11.59 25.90
N VAL A 178 13.12 11.91 25.95
CA VAL A 178 12.51 12.75 26.98
C VAL A 178 11.80 11.87 28.01
N GLY A 179 12.54 11.37 29.00
CA GLY A 179 12.04 10.94 30.31
C GLY A 179 10.87 9.94 30.36
N ARG A 180 11.18 8.68 30.72
CA ARG A 180 10.24 7.67 31.24
C ARG A 180 9.00 7.36 30.38
N GLN A 181 9.19 7.10 29.08
CA GLN A 181 8.12 6.58 28.23
C GLN A 181 8.42 5.14 27.77
N ASN A 182 7.41 4.28 27.82
CA ASN A 182 7.48 2.86 27.41
C ASN A 182 7.39 2.66 25.88
N ILE A 183 7.39 3.75 25.10
CA ILE A 183 7.28 3.71 23.64
C ILE A 183 8.70 3.65 23.08
N THR A 184 9.00 2.59 22.33
CA THR A 184 10.31 2.38 21.70
C THR A 184 10.12 1.99 20.25
N VAL A 185 11.05 2.43 19.39
CA VAL A 185 11.10 1.99 17.99
C VAL A 185 11.82 0.65 17.93
N LYS A 186 11.19 -0.37 17.35
CA LYS A 186 11.79 -1.67 17.08
C LYS A 186 11.69 -1.99 15.61
N TYR A 187 12.83 -2.32 14.99
CA TYR A 187 12.87 -2.72 13.60
C TYR A 187 12.42 -4.16 13.43
N MET A 188 11.66 -4.43 12.37
CA MET A 188 11.30 -5.80 11.99
C MET A 188 12.57 -6.61 11.73
N GLY A 189 12.64 -7.82 12.28
CA GLY A 189 13.83 -8.67 12.19
C GLY A 189 14.99 -8.27 13.11
N GLN A 190 14.88 -7.20 13.91
CA GLN A 190 15.90 -6.84 14.89
C GLN A 190 15.80 -7.73 16.14
N LEU A 191 16.92 -8.36 16.48
CA LEU A 191 17.06 -9.20 17.66
C LEU A 191 17.28 -8.36 18.92
N SER A 192 16.70 -8.84 20.03
CA SER A 192 17.01 -8.30 21.36
C SER A 192 18.18 -9.09 21.95
N GLU A 193 19.11 -8.40 22.58
CA GLU A 193 20.28 -9.03 23.23
C GLU A 193 19.92 -9.71 24.56
N ARG A 194 18.84 -9.27 25.23
CA ARG A 194 18.45 -9.74 26.56
C ARG A 194 18.25 -11.27 26.67
N PRO A 195 17.56 -11.96 25.73
CA PRO A 195 17.45 -13.41 25.75
C PRO A 195 18.79 -14.13 25.66
N PHE A 196 19.72 -13.64 24.83
CA PHE A 196 21.07 -14.19 24.72
C PHE A 196 21.84 -14.04 26.03
N LEU A 197 21.74 -12.87 26.66
CA LEU A 197 22.35 -12.61 27.97
C LEU A 197 21.83 -13.57 29.05
N LEU A 198 20.50 -13.74 29.13
CA LEU A 198 19.88 -14.67 30.09
C LEU A 198 20.32 -16.13 29.86
N ALA A 199 20.52 -16.53 28.60
CA ALA A 199 21.03 -17.85 28.27
C ALA A 199 22.52 -18.01 28.63
N CYS A 200 23.34 -16.98 28.36
CA CYS A 200 24.78 -17.00 28.64
C CYS A 200 25.09 -16.96 30.13
N LEU A 201 24.31 -16.21 30.93
CA LEU A 201 24.44 -16.16 32.39
C LEU A 201 24.23 -17.53 33.07
N ARG A 202 23.60 -18.49 32.39
CA ARG A 202 23.49 -19.88 32.88
C ARG A 202 24.76 -20.70 32.69
N LYS A 203 25.68 -20.25 31.84
CA LYS A 203 26.86 -21.01 31.40
C LYS A 203 28.20 -20.32 31.68
N PHE A 204 28.22 -18.99 31.78
CA PHE A 204 29.43 -18.18 31.89
C PHE A 204 29.35 -17.21 33.08
N LEU A 205 30.50 -16.72 33.53
CA LEU A 205 30.62 -15.64 34.51
C LEU A 205 30.09 -14.33 33.90
N CYS A 206 29.53 -13.41 34.70
CA CYS A 206 28.85 -12.19 34.21
C CYS A 206 29.55 -11.47 33.04
N LYS A 207 30.86 -11.20 33.16
CA LYS A 207 31.62 -10.48 32.13
C LYS A 207 31.79 -11.27 30.83
N GLU A 208 31.96 -12.58 30.92
CA GLU A 208 32.04 -13.48 29.76
C GLU A 208 30.66 -13.71 29.14
N ALA A 209 29.62 -13.76 29.97
CA ALA A 209 28.24 -13.92 29.54
C ALA A 209 27.75 -12.75 28.69
N GLU A 210 28.10 -11.51 29.06
CA GLU A 210 27.80 -10.32 28.27
C GLU A 210 28.48 -10.36 26.90
N ALA A 211 29.79 -10.61 26.87
CA ALA A 211 30.55 -10.67 25.62
C ALA A 211 30.02 -11.77 24.67
N GLU A 212 29.73 -12.95 25.21
CA GLU A 212 29.21 -14.07 24.42
C GLU A 212 27.78 -13.82 23.94
N ALA A 213 26.95 -13.17 24.75
CA ALA A 213 25.60 -12.76 24.36
C ALA A 213 25.62 -11.77 23.20
N SER A 214 26.46 -10.74 23.26
CA SER A 214 26.66 -9.78 22.17
C SER A 214 27.13 -10.47 20.89
N ARG A 215 28.09 -11.41 21.02
CA ARG A 215 28.63 -12.18 19.89
C ARG A 215 27.54 -13.01 19.21
N LEU A 216 26.76 -13.75 19.99
CA LEU A 216 25.67 -14.59 19.47
C LEU A 216 24.54 -13.74 18.87
N CYS A 217 24.15 -12.65 19.51
CA CYS A 217 23.11 -11.76 19.00
C CYS A 217 23.49 -11.19 17.63
N LYS A 218 24.74 -10.75 17.46
CA LYS A 218 25.25 -10.26 16.17
C LYS A 218 25.29 -11.36 15.11
N PHE A 219 25.82 -12.54 15.46
CA PHE A 219 25.87 -13.67 14.55
C PHE A 219 24.48 -14.02 13.98
N TRP A 220 23.47 -14.14 14.84
CA TRP A 220 22.10 -14.45 14.40
C TRP A 220 21.45 -13.29 13.65
N GLN A 221 21.80 -12.05 13.99
CA GLN A 221 21.33 -10.88 13.24
C GLN A 221 21.86 -10.91 11.80
N GLU A 222 23.13 -11.26 11.61
CA GLU A 222 23.74 -11.40 10.28
C GLU A 222 23.10 -12.52 9.47
N GLN A 223 22.79 -13.67 10.10
CA GLN A 223 22.07 -14.75 9.42
C GLN A 223 20.67 -14.30 8.98
N LEU A 224 19.91 -13.60 9.84
CA LEU A 224 18.57 -13.09 9.50
C LEU A 224 18.58 -12.04 8.39
N MET A 225 19.68 -11.31 8.23
CA MET A 225 19.84 -10.31 7.17
C MET A 225 20.38 -10.91 5.86
N ASN A 226 20.78 -12.18 5.87
CA ASN A 226 21.25 -12.87 4.68
C ASN A 226 20.05 -13.47 3.91
N PRO A 227 19.73 -12.98 2.70
CA PRO A 227 18.60 -13.49 1.91
C PRO A 227 18.79 -14.95 1.46
N ASP A 228 20.04 -15.44 1.39
CA ASP A 228 20.35 -16.82 1.01
C ASP A 228 20.24 -17.79 2.20
N TRP A 229 19.95 -17.28 3.39
CA TRP A 229 19.83 -18.10 4.59
C TRP A 229 18.44 -18.73 4.71
N TYR A 230 18.38 -20.05 4.54
CA TYR A 230 17.17 -20.87 4.71
C TYR A 230 17.28 -21.74 5.97
N PRO A 231 16.75 -21.28 7.12
CA PRO A 231 16.84 -22.01 8.38
C PRO A 231 15.94 -23.26 8.44
N PHE A 232 14.98 -23.39 7.53
CA PHE A 232 14.05 -24.51 7.47
C PHE A 232 14.50 -25.49 6.38
N LYS A 233 14.44 -26.79 6.70
CA LYS A 233 14.66 -27.85 5.71
C LYS A 233 13.35 -28.05 4.94
N SER A 234 13.42 -28.06 3.63
CA SER A 234 12.31 -28.47 2.76
C SER A 234 12.39 -29.98 2.54
N ASP A 235 11.61 -30.75 3.29
CA ASP A 235 11.44 -32.16 3.01
C ASP A 235 10.36 -32.32 1.93
N THR A 236 10.72 -32.94 0.80
CA THR A 236 9.76 -33.18 -0.29
C THR A 236 8.97 -34.45 0.02
N ILE A 237 7.81 -34.31 0.67
CA ILE A 237 6.87 -35.42 0.84
C ILE A 237 5.88 -35.37 -0.33
N GLY A 238 5.99 -36.30 -1.28
CA GLY A 238 5.02 -36.45 -2.36
C GLY A 238 5.06 -35.39 -3.47
N GLY A 239 6.20 -34.75 -3.70
CA GLY A 239 6.38 -33.79 -4.81
C GLY A 239 5.89 -32.37 -4.54
N ILE A 240 5.45 -32.09 -3.31
CA ILE A 240 5.14 -30.74 -2.84
C ILE A 240 6.24 -30.39 -1.83
N SER A 241 7.00 -29.34 -2.14
CA SER A 241 7.96 -28.79 -1.19
C SER A 241 7.19 -28.01 -0.12
N GLU A 242 6.85 -28.66 0.99
CA GLU A 242 6.35 -27.96 2.16
C GLU A 242 7.55 -27.49 3.01
N VAL A 243 7.51 -26.23 3.43
CA VAL A 243 8.47 -25.68 4.41
C VAL A 243 7.99 -26.15 5.78
N CYS A 244 8.75 -27.04 6.43
CA CYS A 244 8.48 -27.49 7.79
C CYS A 244 8.71 -26.39 8.83
#